data_AF-A0A7R7ENX3-F1
#
_entry.id   AF-A0A7R7ENX3-F1
#
_cell.length_a   1.000
_cell.length_b   1.000
_cell.length_c   1.000
_cell.angle_alpha   90.00
_cell.angle_beta   90.00
_cell.angle_gamma   90.00
#
_symmetry.space_group_name_H-M   'P 1'
#
loop_
_entity.id
_entity.type
_entity.pdbx_description
1 polymer ?
#
loop_
_entity_poly.entity_id
_entity_poly.type
_entity_poly.pdbx_seq_one_letter_code
_entity_poly.pdbx_strand_id
1 'polypeptide(L)'
;MLSSSYYSQLIEEEKTKLEKYKKQKEELGTIISIIQSSFQDDIDDINSNVNNCADNAANGIRHNTAASQNIESINEGKEKSIESDNYISSAKSSISAELSNINSKISESLKKLDELGRLRDSALEEERREAEEAERRRQEAEEAAREAAAEKATSKKTKGH
;
A
#
# COMPACT_ATOMS: atom_id res chain seq x y z
N MET A 1 -6.32 -30.46 -2.03
CA MET A 1 -6.35 -28.97 -1.93
C MET A 1 -4.93 -28.47 -1.72
N LEU A 2 -4.66 -27.15 -1.86
CA LEU A 2 -3.39 -26.56 -1.43
C LEU A 2 -3.35 -26.46 0.10
N SER A 3 -2.17 -26.56 0.71
CA SER A 3 -2.03 -26.62 2.18
C SER A 3 -2.20 -25.25 2.85
N SER A 4 -2.54 -25.26 4.13
CA SER A 4 -2.60 -24.06 4.99
C SER A 4 -1.27 -23.30 5.03
N SER A 5 -0.15 -24.03 4.99
CA SER A 5 1.20 -23.48 4.90
C SER A 5 1.42 -22.67 3.62
N TYR A 6 0.96 -23.18 2.47
CA TYR A 6 1.05 -22.47 1.19
C TYR A 6 0.30 -21.13 1.23
N TYR A 7 -0.94 -21.13 1.73
CA TYR A 7 -1.71 -19.89 1.86
C TYR A 7 -1.09 -18.91 2.87
N SER A 8 -0.44 -19.42 3.93
CA SER A 8 0.29 -18.58 4.89
C SER A 8 1.47 -17.86 4.23
N GLN A 9 2.21 -18.54 3.35
CA GLN A 9 3.27 -17.90 2.58
C GLN A 9 2.72 -16.79 1.65
N LEU A 10 1.64 -17.08 0.91
CA LEU A 10 1.02 -16.09 0.04
C LEU A 10 0.51 -14.85 0.80
N ILE A 11 -0.02 -15.03 2.01
CA ILE A 11 -0.45 -13.94 2.88
C ILE A 11 0.75 -13.04 3.22
N GLU A 12 1.89 -13.61 3.60
CA GLU A 12 3.09 -12.82 3.94
C GLU A 12 3.67 -12.09 2.73
N GLU A 13 3.69 -12.73 1.56
CA GLU A 13 4.07 -12.07 0.31
C GLU A 13 3.16 -10.88 -0.01
N GLU A 14 1.84 -11.04 0.15
CA GLU A 14 0.86 -10.00 -0.13
C GLU A 14 0.91 -8.87 0.91
N LYS A 15 1.15 -9.16 2.19
CA LYS A 15 1.43 -8.14 3.23
C LYS A 15 2.66 -7.32 2.88
N THR A 16 3.73 -7.96 2.41
CA THR A 16 4.96 -7.26 2.02
C THR A 16 4.70 -6.29 0.85
N LYS A 17 3.90 -6.70 -0.14
CA LYS A 17 3.48 -5.81 -1.23
C LYS A 17 2.63 -4.64 -0.71
N LEU A 18 1.68 -4.91 0.18
CA LEU A 18 0.82 -3.89 0.77
C LEU A 18 1.63 -2.81 1.49
N GLU A 19 2.62 -3.20 2.31
CA GLU A 19 3.49 -2.25 3.00
C GLU A 19 4.35 -1.44 2.02
N LYS A 20 4.85 -2.07 0.95
CA LYS A 20 5.53 -1.33 -0.12
C LYS A 20 4.63 -0.27 -0.74
N TYR A 21 3.38 -0.60 -1.06
CA TYR A 21 2.43 0.35 -1.65
C TYR A 21 2.07 1.48 -0.69
N LYS A 22 1.88 1.20 0.60
CA LYS A 22 1.64 2.23 1.62
C LYS A 22 2.81 3.20 1.73
N LYS A 23 4.05 2.69 1.75
CA LYS A 23 5.25 3.52 1.78
C LYS A 23 5.35 4.42 0.55
N GLN A 24 5.13 3.85 -0.64
CA GLN A 24 5.14 4.63 -1.89
C GLN A 24 4.07 5.73 -1.89
N LYS A 25 2.87 5.46 -1.34
CA LYS A 25 1.82 6.46 -1.19
C LYS A 25 2.26 7.62 -0.30
N GLU A 26 2.91 7.33 0.82
CA GLU A 26 3.41 8.34 1.76
C GLU A 26 4.51 9.21 1.14
N GLU A 27 5.48 8.58 0.46
CA GLU A 27 6.56 9.27 -0.25
C GLU A 27 6.00 10.22 -1.33
N LEU A 28 5.07 9.75 -2.17
CA LEU A 28 4.44 10.59 -3.20
C LEU A 28 3.54 11.69 -2.62
N GLY A 29 2.84 11.40 -1.52
CA GLY A 29 2.03 12.40 -0.80
C GLY A 29 2.90 13.53 -0.24
N THR A 30 4.07 13.20 0.29
CA THR A 30 5.06 14.18 0.77
C THR A 30 5.57 15.07 -0.36
N ILE A 31 5.90 14.47 -1.51
CA ILE A 31 6.37 15.22 -2.68
C ILE A 31 5.29 16.21 -3.17
N ILE A 32 4.02 15.78 -3.26
CA ILE A 32 2.92 16.70 -3.64
C ILE A 32 2.78 17.83 -2.63
N SER A 33 2.86 17.53 -1.32
CA SER A 33 2.74 18.56 -0.30
C SER A 33 3.86 19.61 -0.40
N ILE A 34 5.10 19.18 -0.67
CA ILE A 34 6.23 20.09 -0.86
C ILE A 34 6.01 20.97 -2.10
N ILE A 35 5.57 20.37 -3.22
CA ILE A 35 5.27 21.11 -4.45
C ILE A 35 4.20 22.17 -4.20
N GLN A 36 3.15 21.84 -3.44
CA GLN A 36 2.02 22.74 -3.23
C GLN A 36 2.27 23.83 -2.20
N SER A 37 2.96 23.51 -1.09
CA SER A 37 3.17 24.48 -0.01
C SER A 37 4.40 25.34 -0.26
N SER A 38 5.59 24.72 -0.39
CA SER A 38 6.84 25.48 -0.35
C SER A 38 7.02 26.40 -1.55
N PHE A 39 6.71 25.93 -2.77
CA PHE A 39 6.84 26.79 -3.95
C PHE A 39 5.80 27.92 -3.98
N GLN A 40 4.61 27.70 -3.40
CA GLN A 40 3.57 28.72 -3.41
C GLN A 40 3.92 29.81 -2.42
N ASP A 41 4.38 29.42 -1.23
CA ASP A 41 4.89 30.33 -0.21
C ASP A 41 6.05 31.18 -0.76
N ASP A 42 7.01 30.56 -1.46
CA ASP A 42 8.13 31.28 -2.09
C ASP A 42 7.66 32.30 -3.15
N ILE A 43 6.70 31.93 -4.01
CA ILE A 43 6.12 32.83 -5.02
C ILE A 43 5.41 34.01 -4.36
N ASP A 44 4.63 33.74 -3.31
CA ASP A 44 3.87 34.77 -2.59
C ASP A 44 4.80 35.74 -1.86
N ASP A 45 5.89 35.24 -1.26
CA ASP A 45 6.93 36.05 -0.61
C ASP A 45 7.68 36.94 -1.62
N ILE A 46 8.07 36.39 -2.77
CA ILE A 46 8.71 37.17 -3.85
C ILE A 46 7.76 38.26 -4.33
N ASN A 47 6.51 37.91 -4.64
CA ASN A 47 5.51 38.85 -5.14
C ASN A 47 5.16 39.93 -4.11
N SER A 48 5.16 39.59 -2.82
CA SER A 48 5.02 40.54 -1.70
C SER A 48 6.19 41.53 -1.64
N ASN A 49 7.43 41.05 -1.78
CA ASN A 49 8.61 41.91 -1.84
C ASN A 49 8.61 42.83 -3.07
N VAL A 50 8.18 42.33 -4.23
CA VAL A 50 7.99 43.13 -5.45
C VAL A 50 6.98 44.24 -5.22
N ASN A 51 5.82 43.95 -4.61
CA ASN A 51 4.82 44.96 -4.24
C ASN A 51 5.41 46.03 -3.33
N ASN A 52 6.08 45.62 -2.26
CA ASN A 52 6.68 46.55 -1.30
C ASN A 52 7.73 47.45 -1.97
N CYS A 53 8.55 46.91 -2.87
CA CYS A 53 9.54 47.68 -3.61
C CYS A 53 8.88 48.68 -4.58
N ALA A 54 7.86 48.22 -5.33
CA ALA A 54 7.07 49.03 -6.24
C ALA A 54 6.38 50.21 -5.52
N ASP A 55 5.75 49.94 -4.37
CA ASP A 55 5.07 50.95 -3.55
C ASP A 55 6.04 51.97 -2.96
N ASN A 56 7.20 51.52 -2.49
CA ASN A 56 8.25 52.41 -1.99
C ASN A 56 8.82 53.29 -3.11
N ALA A 57 9.03 52.74 -4.30
CA ALA A 57 9.49 53.49 -5.47
C ALA A 57 8.45 54.52 -5.92
N ALA A 58 7.16 54.14 -5.96
CA ALA A 58 6.05 55.04 -6.32
C ALA A 58 5.95 56.22 -5.35
N ASN A 59 6.15 55.96 -4.05
CA ASN A 59 6.12 56.99 -3.01
C ASN A 59 7.36 57.88 -3.01
N GLY A 60 8.53 57.34 -3.34
CA GLY A 60 9.80 58.09 -3.38
C GLY A 60 9.96 58.96 -4.63
N ILE A 61 9.47 58.50 -5.78
CA ILE A 61 9.62 59.18 -7.08
C ILE A 61 8.24 59.67 -7.57
N ARG A 62 7.64 60.59 -6.80
CA ARG A 62 6.34 61.18 -7.14
C ARG A 62 6.41 62.07 -8.38
N HIS A 63 5.36 62.03 -9.19
CA HIS A 63 5.16 62.87 -10.39
C HIS A 63 6.16 62.65 -11.54
N ASN A 64 6.79 61.48 -11.61
CA ASN A 64 7.61 61.09 -12.76
C ASN A 64 6.92 59.98 -13.57
N THR A 65 6.46 60.33 -14.77
CA THR A 65 5.73 59.40 -15.66
C THR A 65 6.54 58.17 -16.04
N ALA A 66 7.85 58.32 -16.29
CA ALA A 66 8.71 57.19 -16.63
C ALA A 66 8.91 56.24 -15.44
N ALA A 67 8.98 56.79 -14.22
CA ALA A 67 9.04 55.98 -13.00
C ALA A 67 7.74 55.19 -12.78
N SER A 68 6.57 55.81 -12.99
CA SER A 68 5.28 55.12 -12.92
C SER A 68 5.17 53.97 -13.93
N GLN A 69 5.59 54.20 -15.18
CA GLN A 69 5.61 53.15 -16.21
C GLN A 69 6.54 51.99 -15.84
N ASN A 70 7.74 52.27 -15.32
CA ASN A 70 8.66 51.23 -14.88
C ASN A 70 8.10 50.40 -13.71
N ILE A 71 7.35 51.03 -12.80
CA ILE A 71 6.70 50.35 -11.67
C ILE A 71 5.57 49.43 -12.15
N GLU A 72 4.80 49.86 -13.15
CA GLU A 72 3.80 49.00 -13.81
C GLU A 72 4.48 47.77 -14.44
N SER A 73 5.57 47.96 -15.19
CA SER A 73 6.32 46.84 -15.78
C SER A 73 6.91 45.89 -14.74
N ILE A 74 7.35 46.39 -13.57
CA ILE A 74 7.81 45.55 -12.45
C ILE A 74 6.65 44.70 -11.91
N ASN A 75 5.45 45.29 -11.77
CA ASN A 75 4.27 44.56 -11.31
C ASN A 75 3.77 43.52 -12.31
N GLU A 76 3.93 43.75 -13.61
CA GLU A 76 3.65 42.78 -14.67
C GLU A 76 4.64 41.62 -14.69
N GLY A 77 5.88 41.85 -14.25
CA GLY A 77 6.96 40.86 -14.19
C GLY A 77 6.94 39.94 -12.95
N LYS A 78 5.85 39.93 -12.18
CA LYS A 78 5.69 39.05 -11.02
C LYS A 78 5.78 37.57 -11.37
N GLU A 79 6.22 36.79 -10.39
CA GLU A 79 6.27 35.34 -10.52
C GLU A 79 4.85 34.79 -10.67
N LYS A 80 4.69 33.89 -11.65
CA LYS A 80 3.40 33.26 -11.93
C LYS A 80 3.16 32.13 -10.93
N SER A 81 1.89 31.79 -10.69
CA SER A 81 1.55 30.64 -9.81
C SER A 81 2.18 29.35 -10.32
N ILE A 82 2.37 28.38 -9.43
CA ILE A 82 2.90 27.06 -9.75
C ILE A 82 2.10 26.37 -10.88
N GLU A 83 0.78 26.59 -10.93
CA GLU A 83 -0.09 26.00 -11.95
C GLU A 83 0.17 26.54 -13.37
N SER A 84 0.85 27.69 -13.48
CA SER A 84 1.28 28.26 -14.77
C SER A 84 2.56 27.63 -15.30
N ASP A 85 3.32 26.92 -14.45
CA ASP A 85 4.47 26.13 -14.89
C ASP A 85 4.00 24.78 -15.44
N ASN A 86 4.18 24.59 -16.75
CA ASN A 86 3.74 23.38 -17.44
C ASN A 86 4.45 22.12 -16.94
N TYR A 87 5.71 22.22 -16.50
CA TYR A 87 6.46 21.06 -15.99
C TYR A 87 5.97 20.67 -14.61
N ILE A 88 5.76 21.64 -13.71
CA ILE A 88 5.25 21.37 -12.37
C ILE A 88 3.80 20.87 -12.43
N SER A 89 2.95 21.50 -13.25
CA SER A 89 1.57 21.06 -13.48
C SER A 89 1.51 19.62 -14.04
N SER A 90 2.39 19.30 -15.00
CA SER A 90 2.51 17.94 -15.55
C SER A 90 3.00 16.92 -14.52
N ALA A 91 3.99 17.30 -13.69
CA ALA A 91 4.51 16.45 -12.62
C ALA A 91 3.43 16.17 -11.56
N LYS A 92 2.71 17.20 -11.11
CA LYS A 92 1.58 17.08 -10.17
C LYS A 92 0.50 16.15 -10.72
N SER A 93 0.15 16.29 -11.99
CA SER A 93 -0.83 15.43 -12.66
C SER A 93 -0.37 13.98 -12.70
N SER A 94 0.91 13.75 -13.03
CA SER A 94 1.52 12.41 -13.09
C SER A 94 1.57 11.75 -11.70
N ILE A 95 1.98 12.49 -10.66
CA ILE A 95 2.02 11.97 -9.29
C ILE A 95 0.60 11.68 -8.79
N SER A 96 -0.38 12.52 -9.11
CA SER A 96 -1.78 12.30 -8.74
C SER A 96 -2.35 11.03 -9.39
N ALA A 97 -2.00 10.77 -10.67
CA ALA A 97 -2.35 9.53 -11.35
C ALA A 97 -1.70 8.31 -10.70
N GLU A 98 -0.42 8.40 -10.34
CA GLU A 98 0.28 7.30 -9.66
C GLU A 98 -0.27 7.04 -8.25
N LEU A 99 -0.64 8.09 -7.50
CA LEU A 99 -1.34 7.94 -6.21
C LEU A 99 -2.68 7.23 -6.36
N SER A 100 -3.45 7.55 -7.41
CA SER A 100 -4.71 6.86 -7.72
C SER A 100 -4.48 5.37 -8.03
N ASN A 101 -3.43 5.07 -8.81
CA ASN A 101 -3.01 3.71 -9.13
C ASN A 101 -2.60 2.94 -7.86
N ILE A 102 -1.76 3.54 -7.01
CA ILE A 102 -1.32 2.95 -5.75
C ILE A 102 -2.50 2.69 -4.80
N ASN A 103 -3.45 3.63 -4.69
CA ASN A 103 -4.66 3.41 -3.90
C ASN A 103 -5.51 2.22 -4.40
N SER A 104 -5.56 2.04 -5.73
CA SER A 104 -6.23 0.88 -6.34
C SER A 104 -5.50 -0.41 -5.98
N LYS A 105 -4.17 -0.45 -6.12
CA LYS A 105 -3.33 -1.60 -5.72
C LYS A 105 -3.46 -1.95 -4.24
N ILE A 106 -3.49 -0.95 -3.35
CA ILE A 106 -3.74 -1.14 -1.91
C ILE A 106 -5.10 -1.82 -1.70
N SER A 107 -6.14 -1.32 -2.37
CA SER A 107 -7.49 -1.88 -2.25
C SER A 107 -7.57 -3.32 -2.78
N GLU A 108 -6.88 -3.62 -3.87
CA GLU A 108 -6.76 -4.97 -4.43
C GLU A 108 -6.00 -5.92 -3.49
N SER A 109 -4.86 -5.51 -2.94
CA SER A 109 -4.10 -6.32 -1.98
C SER A 109 -4.90 -6.60 -0.71
N LEU A 110 -5.69 -5.64 -0.21
CA LEU A 110 -6.57 -5.86 0.94
C LEU A 110 -7.66 -6.90 0.66
N LYS A 111 -8.30 -6.84 -0.52
CA LYS A 111 -9.29 -7.85 -0.94
C LYS A 111 -8.64 -9.23 -1.06
N LYS A 112 -7.45 -9.30 -1.64
CA LYS A 112 -6.72 -10.54 -1.82
C LYS A 112 -6.27 -11.15 -0.50
N LEU A 113 -5.87 -10.33 0.49
CA LEU A 113 -5.57 -10.80 1.84
C LEU A 113 -6.79 -11.42 2.53
N ASP A 114 -7.98 -10.82 2.38
CA ASP A 114 -9.22 -11.40 2.90
C ASP A 114 -9.55 -12.74 2.24
N GLU A 115 -9.43 -12.81 0.91
CA GLU A 115 -9.62 -14.06 0.15
C GLU A 115 -8.63 -15.16 0.58
N LEU A 116 -7.33 -14.84 0.65
CA LEU A 116 -6.30 -15.78 1.08
C LEU A 116 -6.52 -16.24 2.52
N GLY A 117 -7.00 -15.36 3.41
CA GLY A 117 -7.37 -15.70 4.77
C GLY A 117 -8.47 -16.77 4.81
N ARG A 118 -9.55 -16.57 4.05
CA ARG A 118 -10.65 -17.56 3.96
C ARG A 118 -10.18 -18.89 3.37
N LEU A 119 -9.36 -18.85 2.34
CA LEU A 119 -8.80 -20.06 1.72
C LEU A 119 -7.90 -20.83 2.68
N ARG A 120 -7.05 -20.12 3.44
CA ARG A 120 -6.21 -20.73 4.48
C ARG A 120 -7.07 -21.39 5.56
N ASP A 121 -8.11 -20.72 6.04
CA ASP A 121 -8.97 -21.24 7.10
C ASP A 121 -9.75 -22.48 6.62
N SER A 122 -10.19 -22.49 5.36
CA SER A 122 -10.78 -23.69 4.74
C SER A 122 -9.77 -24.83 4.62
N ALA A 123 -8.51 -24.54 4.27
CA ALA A 123 -7.45 -25.54 4.18
C ALA A 123 -7.11 -26.13 5.55
N LEU A 124 -7.09 -25.31 6.60
CA LEU A 124 -6.87 -25.76 7.98
C LEU A 124 -7.96 -26.72 8.46
N GLU A 125 -9.22 -26.42 8.16
CA GLU A 125 -10.33 -27.29 8.54
C GLU A 125 -10.29 -28.63 7.81
N GLU A 126 -9.91 -28.63 6.52
CA GLU A 126 -9.76 -29.88 5.76
C GLU A 126 -8.57 -30.71 6.28
N GLU A 127 -7.42 -30.08 6.52
CA GLU A 127 -6.25 -30.74 7.11
C GLU A 127 -6.59 -31.36 8.48
N ARG A 128 -7.42 -30.69 9.29
CA ARG A 128 -7.90 -31.21 10.57
C ARG A 128 -8.79 -32.44 10.38
N ARG A 129 -9.73 -32.42 9.43
CA ARG A 129 -10.59 -33.56 9.13
C ARG A 129 -9.80 -34.76 8.61
N GLU A 130 -8.86 -34.53 7.71
CA GLU A 130 -7.97 -35.58 7.19
C GLU A 130 -7.13 -36.19 8.32
N ALA A 131 -6.62 -35.39 9.26
CA ALA A 131 -5.87 -35.87 10.40
C ALA A 131 -6.73 -36.69 11.38
N GLU A 132 -7.93 -36.23 11.69
CA GLU A 132 -8.90 -36.96 12.53
C GLU A 132 -9.31 -38.30 11.88
N GLU A 133 -9.55 -38.33 10.57
CA GLU A 133 -9.88 -39.56 9.86
C GLU A 133 -8.69 -40.52 9.76
N ALA A 134 -7.47 -40.02 9.53
CA ALA A 134 -6.26 -40.82 9.51
C ALA A 134 -5.99 -41.48 10.87
N GLU A 135 -6.18 -40.74 11.97
CA GLU A 135 -6.04 -41.26 13.32
C GLU A 135 -7.10 -42.34 13.62
N ARG A 136 -8.37 -42.11 13.22
CA ARG A 136 -9.42 -43.13 13.36
C ARG A 136 -9.07 -44.42 12.62
N ARG A 137 -8.64 -44.32 11.35
CA ARG A 137 -8.22 -45.48 10.55
C ARG A 137 -7.03 -46.22 11.16
N ARG A 138 -6.10 -45.48 11.79
CA ARG A 138 -4.95 -46.05 12.48
C ARG A 138 -5.38 -46.86 13.71
N GLN A 139 -6.31 -46.33 14.51
CA GLN A 139 -6.85 -47.03 15.69
C GLN A 139 -7.62 -48.28 15.30
N GLU A 140 -8.48 -48.21 14.28
CA GLU A 140 -9.20 -49.38 13.74
C GLU A 140 -8.24 -50.47 13.23
N ALA A 141 -7.17 -50.08 12.53
CA ALA A 141 -6.15 -51.01 12.06
C ALA A 141 -5.35 -51.66 13.20
N GLU A 142 -5.05 -50.91 14.26
CA GLU A 142 -4.35 -51.41 15.44
C GLU A 142 -5.23 -52.39 16.24
N GLU A 143 -6.51 -52.08 16.42
CA GLU A 143 -7.48 -52.96 17.08
C GLU A 143 -7.68 -54.26 16.30
N ALA A 144 -7.91 -54.19 14.99
CA ALA A 144 -8.03 -55.36 14.12
C ALA A 144 -6.77 -56.24 14.14
N ALA A 145 -5.56 -55.63 14.15
CA ALA A 145 -4.31 -56.37 14.29
C ALA A 145 -4.19 -57.07 15.65
N ARG A 146 -4.69 -56.44 16.72
CA ARG A 146 -4.69 -56.99 18.08
C ARG A 146 -5.66 -58.17 18.22
N GLU A 147 -6.86 -58.07 17.65
CA GLU A 147 -7.84 -59.16 17.59
C GLU A 147 -7.31 -60.36 16.79
N ALA A 148 -6.74 -60.11 15.60
CA ALA A 148 -6.15 -61.17 14.79
C ALA A 148 -4.96 -61.87 15.49
N ALA A 149 -4.19 -61.15 16.30
CA ALA A 149 -3.12 -61.72 17.12
C ALA A 149 -3.68 -62.57 18.27
N ALA A 150 -4.77 -62.14 18.91
CA ALA A 150 -5.45 -62.89 19.97
C ALA A 150 -6.07 -64.20 19.45
N GLU A 151 -6.72 -64.19 18.29
CA GLU A 151 -7.27 -65.40 17.65
C GLU A 151 -6.19 -66.41 17.23
N LYS A 152 -5.04 -65.92 16.74
CA LYS A 152 -3.89 -66.81 16.46
C LYS A 152 -3.33 -67.44 17.73
N ALA A 153 -3.32 -66.73 18.86
CA ALA A 153 -2.84 -67.26 20.13
C ALA A 153 -3.79 -68.30 20.74
N THR A 154 -5.11 -68.13 20.62
CA THR A 154 -6.11 -69.08 21.11
C THR A 154 -6.17 -70.36 20.28
N SER A 155 -6.07 -70.28 18.94
CA SER A 155 -6.06 -71.47 18.06
C SER A 155 -4.81 -72.36 18.20
N LYS A 156 -3.67 -71.80 18.64
CA LYS A 156 -2.46 -72.57 18.95
C LYS A 156 -2.57 -73.39 20.26
N LYS A 157 -3.40 -72.95 21.21
CA LYS A 157 -3.63 -73.66 22.48
C LYS A 157 -4.56 -74.87 22.34
N THR A 158 -5.47 -74.87 21.37
CA THR A 158 -6.47 -75.95 21.18
C THR A 158 -5.99 -77.11 20.31
N LYS A 159 -4.91 -76.96 19.54
CA LYS A 159 -4.32 -78.05 18.71
C LYS A 159 -3.17 -78.82 19.38
N GLY A 160 -2.94 -78.61 20.67
CA GLY A 160 -1.83 -79.19 21.43
C GLY A 160 -2.19 -80.35 22.38
N HIS A 161 -3.36 -80.96 22.26
CA HIS A 161 -3.77 -82.14 23.02
C HIS A 161 -3.90 -83.37 22.14
#